data_AF-A0A524E9C9-F1
#
_entry.id   AF-A0A524E9C9-F1
#
_cell.length_a   1.000
_cell.length_b   1.000
_cell.length_c   1.000
_cell.angle_alpha   90.00
_cell.angle_beta   90.00
_cell.angle_gamma   90.00
#
_symmetry.space_group_name_H-M   'P 1'
#
loop_
_entity.id
_entity.type
_entity.pdbx_description
1 polymer ?
#
loop_
_entity_poly.entity_id
_entity_poly.type
_entity_poly.pdbx_seq_one_letter_code
_entity_poly.pdbx_strand_id
1 'polypeptide(L)'
;MNTDRVQHVLNSLMILSFLIFGGLAAIILITDTPLNTSSVSLPFAFLFISAMTLIVTGQINERPNLTKIYVRQWILVCVFIVLVAALTFTFA
;
A
#
# COMPACT_ATOMS: atom_id res chain seq x y z
N MET A 1 5.91 20.10 10.47
CA MET A 1 5.37 19.34 9.33
C MET A 1 3.87 19.54 9.39
N ASN A 2 3.25 20.09 8.33
CA ASN A 2 1.82 20.40 8.38
C ASN A 2 1.02 19.08 8.29
N THR A 3 0.37 18.70 9.40
CA THR A 3 -0.37 17.43 9.55
C THR A 3 -1.45 17.28 8.48
N ASP A 4 -2.13 18.37 8.15
CA ASP A 4 -3.20 18.37 7.15
C ASP A 4 -2.67 18.01 5.77
N ARG A 5 -1.48 18.53 5.40
CA ARG A 5 -0.84 18.22 4.12
C ARG A 5 -0.42 16.76 4.05
N VAL A 6 0.11 16.21 5.15
CA VAL A 6 0.55 14.81 5.22
C VAL A 6 -0.65 13.87 5.12
N GLN A 7 -1.71 14.17 5.85
CA GLN A 7 -2.92 13.38 5.85
C GLN A 7 -3.59 13.42 4.47
N HIS A 8 -3.61 14.57 3.80
CA HIS A 8 -4.13 14.68 2.44
C HIS A 8 -3.32 13.83 1.44
N VAL A 9 -1.98 13.86 1.53
CA VAL A 9 -1.10 13.03 0.69
C VAL A 9 -1.33 11.53 0.94
N LEU A 10 -1.37 11.11 2.21
CA LEU A 10 -1.62 9.70 2.55
C LEU A 10 -3.00 9.24 2.08
N ASN A 11 -4.03 10.07 2.24
CA ASN A 11 -5.38 9.72 1.81
C ASN A 11 -5.47 9.60 0.28
N SER A 12 -4.84 10.52 -0.45
CA SER A 12 -4.72 10.44 -1.91
C SER A 12 -3.98 9.18 -2.36
N LEU A 13 -2.88 8.84 -1.68
CA LEU A 13 -2.10 7.62 -1.95
C LEU A 13 -2.91 6.34 -1.70
N MET A 14 -3.69 6.31 -0.62
CA MET A 14 -4.57 5.17 -0.30
C MET A 14 -5.60 4.96 -1.40
N ILE A 15 -6.28 6.02 -1.84
CA ILE A 15 -7.28 5.98 -2.91
C ILE A 15 -6.63 5.52 -4.21
N LEU A 16 -5.49 6.11 -4.59
CA LEU A 16 -4.78 5.74 -5.81
C LEU A 16 -4.37 4.25 -5.80
N SER A 17 -3.83 3.77 -4.69
CA SER A 17 -3.44 2.36 -4.54
C SER A 17 -4.64 1.43 -4.64
N PHE A 18 -5.77 1.81 -4.05
CA PHE A 18 -7.00 1.04 -4.15
C PHE A 18 -7.55 1.00 -5.58
N LEU A 19 -7.43 2.12 -6.31
CA LEU A 19 -7.86 2.24 -7.69
C LEU A 19 -7.01 1.36 -8.62
N ILE A 20 -5.69 1.33 -8.39
CA ILE A 20 -4.77 0.43 -9.11
C ILE A 20 -5.11 -1.04 -8.80
N PHE A 21 -5.33 -1.39 -7.53
CA PHE A 21 -5.76 -2.75 -7.15
C PHE A 21 -7.05 -3.14 -7.89
N GLY A 22 -8.07 -2.30 -7.85
CA GLY A 22 -9.35 -2.56 -8.52
C GLY A 22 -9.20 -2.71 -10.03
N GLY A 23 -8.39 -1.85 -10.66
CA GLY A 23 -8.10 -1.94 -12.10
C GLY A 23 -7.38 -3.23 -12.47
N LEU A 24 -6.35 -3.62 -11.72
CA LEU A 24 -5.62 -4.87 -11.96
C LEU A 24 -6.50 -6.10 -11.72
N ALA A 25 -7.30 -6.10 -10.65
CA ALA A 25 -8.24 -7.18 -10.36
C ALA A 25 -9.30 -7.32 -11.47
N ALA A 26 -9.83 -6.20 -11.98
CA ALA A 26 -10.77 -6.19 -13.09
C ALA A 26 -10.14 -6.75 -14.37
N ILE A 27 -8.90 -6.36 -14.69
CA ILE A 27 -8.17 -6.91 -15.84
C ILE A 27 -8.03 -8.42 -15.70
N ILE A 28 -7.64 -8.91 -14.52
CA ILE A 28 -7.48 -10.35 -14.27
C ILE A 28 -8.78 -11.11 -14.52
N LEU A 29 -9.89 -10.59 -13.99
CA LEU A 29 -11.22 -11.18 -14.15
C LEU A 29 -11.73 -11.14 -15.60
N ILE A 30 -11.49 -10.06 -16.35
CA ILE A 30 -11.96 -9.92 -17.73
C ILE A 30 -11.15 -10.79 -18.70
N THR A 31 -9.85 -10.94 -18.43
CA THR A 31 -8.92 -11.65 -19.33
C THR A 31 -8.81 -13.14 -19.03
N ASP A 32 -9.50 -13.65 -18.01
CA ASP A 32 -9.37 -15.03 -17.50
C ASP A 32 -7.90 -15.44 -17.34
N THR A 33 -7.08 -14.51 -16.86
CA THR A 33 -5.65 -14.77 -16.69
C THR A 33 -5.45 -15.83 -15.60
N PRO A 34 -4.58 -16.83 -15.82
CA PRO A 34 -4.33 -17.86 -14.83
C PRO A 34 -3.80 -17.21 -13.55
N LEU A 35 -4.43 -17.56 -12.42
CA LEU A 35 -4.07 -17.07 -11.09
C LEU A 35 -2.79 -17.75 -10.62
N ASN A 36 -1.65 -17.22 -11.04
CA ASN A 36 -0.33 -17.64 -10.60
C ASN A 36 0.28 -16.57 -9.68
N THR A 37 1.41 -16.89 -9.05
CA THR A 37 2.13 -15.97 -8.16
C THR A 37 2.48 -14.64 -8.83
N SER A 38 2.71 -14.62 -10.14
CA SER A 38 3.04 -13.39 -10.88
C SER A 38 1.83 -12.51 -11.17
N SER A 39 0.68 -13.09 -11.53
CA SER A 39 -0.53 -12.31 -11.87
C SER A 39 -1.22 -11.75 -10.63
N VAL A 40 -1.12 -12.46 -9.50
CA VAL A 40 -1.80 -12.08 -8.25
C VAL A 40 -0.97 -11.16 -7.36
N SER A 41 0.36 -11.21 -7.44
CA SER A 41 1.25 -10.46 -6.53
C SER A 41 1.10 -8.94 -6.62
N LEU A 42 1.02 -8.40 -7.84
CA LEU A 42 0.94 -6.95 -8.06
C LEU A 42 -0.36 -6.34 -7.49
N PRO A 43 -1.58 -6.86 -7.80
CA PRO A 43 -2.80 -6.38 -7.16
C PRO A 43 -2.73 -6.43 -5.62
N PHE A 44 -2.25 -7.55 -5.06
CA PHE A 44 -2.15 -7.70 -3.60
C PHE A 44 -1.14 -6.74 -2.96
N ALA A 45 -0.06 -6.38 -3.65
CA ALA A 45 0.88 -5.36 -3.18
C ALA A 45 0.20 -3.98 -3.05
N PHE A 46 -0.63 -3.59 -4.03
CA PHE A 46 -1.37 -2.33 -3.97
C PHE A 46 -2.48 -2.34 -2.92
N LEU A 47 -3.16 -3.48 -2.73
CA LEU A 47 -4.11 -3.67 -1.63
C LEU A 47 -3.41 -3.52 -0.27
N PHE A 48 -2.23 -4.13 -0.11
CA PHE A 48 -1.43 -4.01 1.10
C PHE A 48 -1.02 -2.56 1.39
N ILE A 49 -0.51 -1.83 0.38
CA ILE A 49 -0.14 -0.42 0.51
C ILE A 49 -1.37 0.41 0.93
N SER A 50 -2.53 0.18 0.30
CA SER A 50 -3.77 0.87 0.64
C SER A 50 -4.17 0.62 2.10
N ALA A 51 -4.19 -0.64 2.54
CA ALA A 51 -4.55 -1.03 3.90
C ALA A 51 -3.60 -0.44 4.96
N MET A 52 -2.28 -0.50 4.73
CA MET A 52 -1.29 0.10 5.63
C MET A 52 -1.42 1.61 5.71
N THR A 53 -1.73 2.26 4.59
CA THR A 53 -1.95 3.70 4.54
C THR A 53 -3.19 4.10 5.33
N LEU A 54 -4.26 3.30 5.28
CA LEU A 54 -5.48 3.47 6.09
C LEU A 54 -5.20 3.36 7.60
N ILE A 55 -4.43 2.34 8.00
CA ILE A 55 -4.07 2.16 9.42
C ILE A 55 -3.29 3.39 9.93
N VAL A 56 -2.33 3.87 9.14
CA VAL A 56 -1.46 4.99 9.52
C VAL A 56 -2.21 6.32 9.53
N THR A 57 -3.12 6.56 8.57
CA THR A 57 -3.98 7.74 8.62
C THR A 57 -4.94 7.71 9.81
N GLY A 58 -5.46 6.54 10.18
CA GLY A 58 -6.24 6.36 11.41
C GLY A 58 -5.45 6.72 12.67
N GLN A 59 -4.22 6.21 12.80
CA GLN A 59 -3.33 6.53 13.92
C GLN A 59 -2.97 8.01 14.00
N ILE A 60 -2.78 8.68 12.86
CA ILE A 60 -2.53 10.13 12.79
C ILE A 60 -3.75 10.92 13.27
N ASN A 61 -4.96 10.50 12.91
CA ASN A 61 -6.19 11.16 13.31
C ASN A 61 -6.42 11.07 14.84
N GLU A 62 -6.08 9.94 15.45
CA GLU A 62 -6.16 9.77 16.91
C GLU A 62 -5.06 10.54 17.66
N ARG A 63 -3.82 10.57 17.12
CA ARG A 63 -2.64 11.15 17.78
C ARG A 63 -1.82 12.02 16.82
N PRO A 64 -2.27 13.24 16.50
CA PRO A 64 -1.63 14.09 15.49
C PRO A 64 -0.19 14.51 15.87
N ASN A 65 0.13 14.59 17.16
CA ASN A 65 1.49 14.93 17.64
C ASN A 65 2.57 13.91 17.21
N LEU A 66 2.19 12.67 16.89
CA LEU A 66 3.13 11.61 16.53
C LEU A 66 3.23 11.37 15.02
N THR A 67 2.62 12.23 14.19
CA THR A 67 2.56 12.09 12.72
C THR A 67 3.91 11.76 12.08
N LYS A 68 4.99 12.43 12.50
CA LYS A 68 6.33 12.20 11.95
C LYS A 68 6.84 10.77 12.19
N ILE A 69 6.51 10.20 13.34
CA ILE A 69 6.90 8.83 13.72
C ILE A 69 6.09 7.83 12.90
N TYR A 70 4.77 8.02 12.82
CA TYR A 70 3.89 7.11 12.06
C TYR A 70 4.21 7.11 10.56
N VAL A 71 4.44 8.27 9.94
CA VAL A 71 4.86 8.34 8.54
C VAL A 71 6.20 7.63 8.31
N ARG A 72 7.17 7.81 9.22
CA ARG A 72 8.46 7.14 9.11
C ARG A 72 8.31 5.62 9.25
N GLN A 73 7.50 5.16 10.19
CA GLN A 73 7.21 3.74 10.37
C GLN A 73 6.49 3.16 9.15
N TRP A 74 5.53 3.89 8.59
CA TRP A 74 4.83 3.51 7.36
C TRP A 74 5.81 3.31 6.19
N ILE A 75 6.69 4.29 5.93
CA ILE A 75 7.72 4.18 4.88
C ILE A 75 8.61 2.96 5.13
N LEU A 76 9.07 2.77 6.37
CA LEU A 76 9.93 1.63 6.71
C LEU A 76 9.23 0.29 6.48
N VAL A 77 7.96 0.14 6.88
CA VAL A 77 7.20 -1.09 6.69
C VAL A 77 6.94 -1.34 5.20
N CYS A 78 6.55 -0.32 4.44
CA CYS A 78 6.36 -0.43 3.00
C CYS A 78 7.65 -0.85 2.28
N VAL A 79 8.78 -0.18 2.56
CA VAL A 79 10.07 -0.52 1.94
C VAL A 79 10.55 -1.91 2.35
N PHE A 80 10.43 -2.26 3.63
CA PHE A 80 10.84 -3.57 4.13
C PHE A 80 10.06 -4.70 3.44
N ILE A 81 8.75 -4.55 3.32
CA ILE A 81 7.91 -5.57 2.68
C ILE A 81 8.17 -5.67 1.18
N VAL A 82 8.42 -4.55 0.50
CA VAL A 82 8.85 -4.56 -0.91
C VAL A 82 10.18 -5.30 -1.07
N LEU A 83 11.15 -5.08 -0.19
CA LEU A 83 12.44 -5.79 -0.21
C LEU A 83 12.27 -7.28 0.07
N VAL A 84 11.48 -7.66 1.07
CA VAL A 84 11.19 -9.06 1.39
C VAL A 84 10.49 -9.74 0.20
N ALA A 85 9.48 -9.09 -0.37
CA ALA A 85 8.79 -9.59 -1.55
C ALA A 85 9.76 -9.80 -2.73
N ALA A 86 10.61 -8.81 -3.03
CA ALA A 86 11.61 -8.91 -4.10
C ALA A 86 12.60 -10.06 -3.86
N LEU A 87 13.07 -10.24 -2.62
CA LEU A 87 13.94 -11.36 -2.25
C LEU A 87 13.20 -12.69 -2.42
N THR A 88 11.98 -12.82 -1.93
CA THR A 88 11.20 -14.06 -2.10
C THR A 88 10.95 -14.38 -3.58
N PHE A 89 10.72 -13.40 -4.46
CA PHE A 89 10.59 -13.65 -5.89
C PHE A 89 11.92 -13.99 -6.58
N THR A 90 13.04 -13.49 -6.06
CA THR A 90 14.37 -13.79 -6.62
C THR A 90 14.86 -15.19 -6.22
N PHE A 91 14.44 -15.67 -5.04
CA PHE A 91 14.88 -16.94 -4.47
C PHE A 91 13.84 -18.07 -4.47
N ALA A 92 12.59 -17.82 -4.91
CA ALA A 92 11.54 -18.83 -5.11
C ALA A 92 11.44 -19.24 -6.58
#